data_AF-A0A069QI21-F1
#
_entry.id   AF-A0A069QI21-F1
#
_cell.length_a   1.000
_cell.length_b   1.000
_cell.length_c   1.000
_cell.angle_alpha   90.00
_cell.angle_beta   90.00
_cell.angle_gamma   90.00
#
_symmetry.space_group_name_H-M   'P 1'
#
loop_
_entity.id
_entity.type
_entity.pdbx_description
1 polymer ?
#
loop_
_entity_poly.entity_id
_entity_poly.type
_entity_poly.pdbx_seq_one_letter_code
_entity_poly.pdbx_strand_id
1 'polypeptide(L)'
;MDEKMKKSGKIIFVTLGVMLLLGMGLFIYLNHIPKAESFGYESMAFCVLAYLFDRPFTKKGELEVIMFTFICMLGINAVILVPKWTFNNVITAWGWSAIGFLIVCVISFIARKTKLLAEVDASAKGNENRSS
;
A
#
# COMPACT_ATOMS: atom_id res chain seq x y z
N MET A 1 15.67 22.05 -9.69
CA MET A 1 14.69 21.19 -10.37
C MET A 1 13.45 21.16 -9.48
N ASP A 2 12.33 21.58 -10.03
CA ASP A 2 11.18 22.21 -9.36
C ASP A 2 10.46 21.37 -8.29
N GLU A 3 10.18 21.97 -7.14
CA GLU A 3 9.24 21.46 -6.12
C GLU A 3 7.87 21.03 -6.71
N LYS A 4 7.48 21.64 -7.83
CA LYS A 4 6.26 21.33 -8.59
C LYS A 4 6.22 19.89 -9.11
N MET A 5 7.35 19.37 -9.61
CA MET A 5 7.42 17.98 -10.12
C MET A 5 7.32 16.96 -8.97
N LYS A 6 7.97 17.26 -7.84
CA LYS A 6 7.90 16.47 -6.59
C LYS A 6 6.50 16.40 -5.98
N LYS A 7 5.67 17.44 -6.17
CA LYS A 7 4.25 17.47 -5.76
C LYS A 7 3.39 16.55 -6.62
N SER A 8 3.69 16.45 -7.92
CA SER A 8 2.92 15.66 -8.89
C SER A 8 2.92 14.16 -8.58
N GLY A 9 4.10 13.58 -8.30
CA GLY A 9 4.21 12.17 -7.93
C GLY A 9 3.42 11.81 -6.67
N LYS A 10 3.52 12.62 -5.61
CA LYS A 10 2.76 12.40 -4.37
C LYS A 10 1.24 12.44 -4.59
N ILE A 11 0.78 13.38 -5.42
CA ILE A 11 -0.64 13.52 -5.75
C ILE A 11 -1.13 12.26 -6.48
N ILE A 12 -0.33 11.68 -7.38
CA ILE A 12 -0.71 10.45 -8.10
C ILE A 12 -0.90 9.28 -7.13
N PHE A 13 0.06 9.05 -6.23
CA PHE A 13 -0.03 7.98 -5.22
C PHE A 13 -1.25 8.15 -4.29
N VAL A 14 -1.47 9.36 -3.79
CA VAL A 14 -2.63 9.67 -2.92
C VAL A 14 -3.95 9.53 -3.69
N THR A 15 -4.02 10.01 -4.92
CA THR A 15 -5.22 9.90 -5.77
C THR A 15 -5.57 8.45 -6.06
N LEU A 16 -4.57 7.61 -6.38
CA LEU A 16 -4.76 6.17 -6.56
C LEU A 16 -5.26 5.51 -5.27
N GLY A 17 -4.74 5.91 -4.11
CA GLY A 17 -5.21 5.42 -2.81
C GLY A 17 -6.67 5.78 -2.54
N VAL A 18 -7.06 7.04 -2.76
CA VAL A 18 -8.45 7.51 -2.60
C VAL A 18 -9.38 6.81 -3.58
N MET A 19 -8.96 6.65 -4.84
CA MET A 19 -9.76 5.96 -5.86
C MET A 19 -9.97 4.48 -5.52
N LEU A 20 -8.95 3.81 -4.97
CA LEU A 20 -9.05 2.43 -4.50
C LEU A 20 -10.00 2.29 -3.30
N LEU A 21 -9.94 3.22 -2.34
CA LEU A 21 -10.87 3.28 -1.20
C LEU A 21 -12.32 3.44 -1.66
N LEU A 22 -12.59 4.41 -2.53
CA LEU A 22 -13.92 4.67 -3.06
C LEU A 22 -14.43 3.50 -3.91
N GLY A 23 -13.58 2.95 -4.78
CA GLY A 23 -13.92 1.81 -5.63
C GLY A 23 -14.26 0.56 -4.81
N MET A 24 -13.48 0.27 -3.77
CA MET A 24 -13.73 -0.87 -2.88
C MET A 24 -15.04 -0.69 -2.10
N GLY A 25 -15.28 0.49 -1.52
CA GLY A 25 -16.53 0.78 -0.81
C GLY A 25 -17.77 0.68 -1.73
N LEU A 26 -17.68 1.22 -2.95
CA LEU A 26 -18.75 1.14 -3.94
C LEU A 26 -19.00 -0.30 -4.39
N PHE A 27 -17.94 -1.09 -4.61
CA PHE A 27 -18.05 -2.49 -5.03
C PHE A 27 -18.72 -3.36 -3.97
N ILE A 28 -18.32 -3.23 -2.70
CA ILE A 28 -18.96 -3.95 -1.58
C ILE A 28 -20.42 -3.56 -1.45
N TYR A 29 -20.72 -2.26 -1.54
CA TYR A 29 -22.08 -1.74 -1.42
C TYR A 29 -23.00 -2.26 -2.53
N LEU A 30 -22.56 -2.17 -3.79
CA LEU A 30 -23.37 -2.58 -4.95
C LEU A 30 -23.59 -4.11 -5.04
N ASN A 31 -22.63 -4.90 -4.58
CA ASN A 31 -22.71 -6.37 -4.65
C ASN A 31 -23.24 -7.01 -3.36
N HIS A 32 -23.64 -6.21 -2.35
CA HIS A 32 -24.12 -6.70 -1.06
C HIS A 32 -23.21 -7.77 -0.43
N ILE A 33 -21.89 -7.62 -0.57
CA ILE A 33 -20.94 -8.64 -0.15
C ILE A 33 -21.02 -8.81 1.37
N PRO A 34 -21.19 -10.04 1.88
CA PRO A 34 -21.22 -10.29 3.31
C PRO A 34 -19.92 -9.85 3.97
N LYS A 35 -20.02 -9.29 5.19
CA LYS A 35 -18.83 -8.86 5.98
C LYS A 35 -17.76 -9.93 6.18
N ALA A 36 -18.14 -11.21 6.14
CA ALA A 36 -17.20 -12.32 6.28
C ALA A 36 -16.34 -12.48 5.01
N GLU A 37 -16.89 -12.21 3.83
CA GLU A 37 -16.19 -12.28 2.56
C GLU A 37 -15.48 -10.96 2.23
N SER A 38 -16.07 -9.82 2.60
CA SER A 38 -15.46 -8.50 2.41
C SER A 38 -14.11 -8.38 3.13
N PHE A 39 -13.93 -9.09 4.24
CA PHE A 39 -12.72 -9.06 5.05
C PHE A 39 -11.44 -9.46 4.29
N GLY A 40 -11.54 -10.45 3.38
CA GLY A 40 -10.41 -10.84 2.53
C GLY A 40 -10.02 -9.73 1.55
N TYR A 41 -11.02 -9.19 0.84
CA TYR A 41 -10.83 -8.08 -0.09
C TYR A 41 -10.32 -6.82 0.59
N GLU A 42 -10.84 -6.51 1.79
CA GLU A 42 -10.38 -5.42 2.64
C GLU A 42 -8.91 -5.61 3.02
N SER A 43 -8.50 -6.81 3.44
CA SER A 43 -7.10 -7.12 3.79
C SER A 43 -6.15 -6.87 2.61
N MET A 44 -6.54 -7.30 1.40
CA MET A 44 -5.78 -7.04 0.17
C MET A 44 -5.71 -5.54 -0.13
N ALA A 45 -6.86 -4.84 -0.10
CA ALA A 45 -6.94 -3.42 -0.40
C ALA A 45 -6.14 -2.59 0.61
N PHE A 46 -6.21 -2.90 1.90
CA PHE A 46 -5.47 -2.22 2.95
C PHE A 46 -3.95 -2.35 2.76
N CYS A 47 -3.43 -3.52 2.37
CA CYS A 47 -2.01 -3.67 1.98
C CYS A 47 -1.60 -2.68 0.88
N VAL A 48 -2.42 -2.54 -0.15
CA VAL A 48 -2.15 -1.62 -1.27
C VAL A 48 -2.28 -0.16 -0.84
N LEU A 49 -3.30 0.17 -0.06
CA LEU A 49 -3.52 1.53 0.46
C LEU A 49 -2.38 1.99 1.36
N ALA A 50 -1.94 1.14 2.29
CA ALA A 50 -0.86 1.51 3.19
C ALA A 50 0.44 1.78 2.42
N TYR A 51 0.73 1.02 1.36
CA TYR A 51 1.86 1.35 0.48
C TYR A 51 1.64 2.67 -0.27
N LEU A 52 0.47 2.87 -0.88
CA LEU A 52 0.15 4.08 -1.65
C LEU A 52 0.21 5.35 -0.80
N PHE A 53 -0.19 5.27 0.47
CA PHE A 53 -0.13 6.39 1.39
C PHE A 53 1.25 6.55 2.03
N ASP A 54 1.98 5.49 2.38
CA ASP A 54 3.29 5.62 3.04
C ASP A 54 4.41 6.02 2.09
N ARG A 55 4.44 5.43 0.88
CA ARG A 55 5.47 5.67 -0.15
C ARG A 55 5.75 7.15 -0.45
N PRO A 56 4.76 8.04 -0.62
CA PRO A 56 5.03 9.46 -0.91
C PRO A 56 5.59 10.28 0.27
N PHE A 57 5.53 9.77 1.50
CA PHE A 57 5.99 10.49 2.69
C PHE A 57 7.25 9.89 3.33
N THR A 58 7.54 8.63 3.05
CA THR A 58 8.73 7.94 3.56
C THR A 58 9.98 8.19 2.70
N LYS A 59 11.14 8.30 3.35
CA LYS A 59 12.46 8.35 2.69
C LYS A 59 13.15 6.98 2.66
N LYS A 60 12.49 5.95 3.19
CA LYS A 60 13.04 4.60 3.31
C LYS A 60 13.13 3.92 1.95
N GLY A 61 14.02 2.92 1.87
CA GLY A 61 14.18 2.11 0.68
C GLY A 61 12.86 1.44 0.29
N GLU A 62 12.60 1.31 -1.01
CA GLU A 62 11.32 0.79 -1.51
C GLU A 62 10.96 -0.59 -0.95
N LEU A 63 11.93 -1.48 -0.92
CA LEU A 63 11.76 -2.83 -0.39
C LEU A 63 11.49 -2.82 1.11
N GLU A 64 12.09 -1.89 1.85
CA GLU A 64 11.87 -1.72 3.30
C GLU A 64 10.44 -1.24 3.58
N VAL A 65 9.94 -0.29 2.81
CA VAL A 65 8.54 0.22 2.90
C VAL A 65 7.55 -0.89 2.61
N ILE A 66 7.80 -1.66 1.55
CA ILE A 66 6.95 -2.77 1.11
C ILE A 66 6.92 -3.88 2.18
N MET A 67 8.08 -4.27 2.71
CA MET A 67 8.17 -5.29 3.77
C MET A 67 7.55 -4.81 5.08
N PHE A 68 7.82 -3.57 5.50
CA PHE A 68 7.26 -3.00 6.73
C PHE A 68 5.73 -2.95 6.65
N THR A 69 5.19 -2.47 5.53
CA THR A 69 3.74 -2.42 5.28
C THR A 69 3.13 -3.83 5.35
N PHE A 70 3.78 -4.81 4.74
CA PHE A 70 3.30 -6.19 4.75
C PHE A 70 3.28 -6.80 6.15
N ILE A 71 4.37 -6.64 6.92
CA ILE A 71 4.46 -7.16 8.29
C ILE A 71 3.43 -6.48 9.20
N CYS A 72 3.27 -5.16 9.09
CA CYS A 72 2.25 -4.43 9.85
C CYS A 72 0.84 -4.94 9.53
N MET A 73 0.52 -5.19 8.25
CA MET A 73 -0.79 -5.71 7.86
C MET A 73 -1.03 -7.14 8.33
N LEU A 74 -0.02 -8.01 8.30
CA LEU A 74 -0.12 -9.34 8.89
C LEU A 74 -0.42 -9.27 10.39
N GLY A 75 0.26 -8.36 11.11
CA GLY A 75 0.03 -8.12 12.54
C GLY A 75 -1.35 -7.56 12.84
N ILE A 76 -1.80 -6.53 12.09
CA ILE A 76 -3.13 -5.93 12.23
C ILE A 76 -4.22 -6.98 11.97
N ASN A 77 -4.10 -7.75 10.88
CA ASN A 77 -5.05 -8.81 10.56
C ASN A 77 -5.07 -9.89 11.64
N ALA A 78 -3.91 -10.26 12.20
CA ALA A 78 -3.84 -11.19 13.32
C ALA A 78 -4.57 -10.67 14.57
N VAL A 79 -4.40 -9.39 14.92
CA VAL A 79 -5.03 -8.74 16.09
C VAL A 79 -6.55 -8.56 15.90
N ILE A 80 -6.99 -8.09 14.73
CA ILE A 80 -8.42 -7.89 14.42
C ILE A 80 -9.17 -9.23 14.36
N LEU A 81 -8.49 -10.32 13.99
CA LEU A 81 -9.06 -11.67 13.95
C LEU A 81 -9.05 -12.40 15.30
N VAL A 82 -8.40 -11.84 16.34
CA VAL A 82 -8.38 -12.41 17.71
C VAL A 82 -9.78 -12.71 18.27
N PRO A 83 -10.83 -11.90 18.02
CA PRO A 83 -12.17 -12.21 18.52
C PRO A 83 -12.90 -13.31 17.74
N LYS A 84 -12.44 -13.68 16.52
CA LYS A 84 -13.10 -14.61 15.59
C LYS A 84 -12.15 -15.75 15.17
N TRP A 85 -11.56 -16.43 16.15
CA TRP A 85 -10.48 -17.43 16.04
C TRP A 85 -10.84 -18.73 15.27
N THR A 86 -11.48 -18.65 14.12
CA THR A 86 -11.40 -19.70 13.12
C THR A 86 -10.09 -19.52 12.38
N PHE A 87 -9.15 -20.45 12.58
CA PHE A 87 -7.84 -20.50 11.92
C PHE A 87 -7.95 -20.30 10.39
N ASN A 88 -9.07 -20.74 9.81
CA ASN A 88 -9.41 -20.54 8.41
C ASN A 88 -9.49 -19.06 8.01
N ASN A 89 -10.11 -18.20 8.83
CA ASN A 89 -10.24 -16.77 8.53
C ASN A 89 -8.88 -16.04 8.57
N VAL A 90 -7.98 -16.47 9.47
CA VAL A 90 -6.61 -15.95 9.54
C VAL A 90 -5.83 -16.31 8.28
N ILE A 91 -5.90 -17.58 7.86
CA ILE A 91 -5.25 -18.06 6.63
C ILE A 91 -5.80 -17.32 5.41
N THR A 92 -7.13 -17.17 5.31
CA THR A 92 -7.76 -16.44 4.20
C THR A 92 -7.27 -14.99 4.16
N ALA A 93 -7.25 -14.28 5.28
CA ALA A 93 -6.80 -12.89 5.34
C ALA A 93 -5.32 -12.72 4.97
N TRP A 94 -4.46 -13.62 5.43
CA TRP A 94 -3.04 -13.63 5.07
C TRP A 94 -2.84 -13.97 3.59
N GLY A 95 -3.63 -14.90 3.03
CA GLY A 95 -3.62 -15.21 1.60
C GLY A 95 -3.98 -13.98 0.75
N TRP A 96 -5.03 -13.26 1.12
CA TRP A 96 -5.40 -12.01 0.46
C TRP A 96 -4.38 -10.88 0.67
N SER A 97 -3.74 -10.83 1.85
CA SER A 97 -2.64 -9.90 2.13
C SER A 97 -1.43 -10.17 1.22
N ALA A 98 -1.12 -11.44 0.92
CA ALA A 98 -0.05 -11.82 0.00
C ALA A 98 -0.38 -11.44 -1.45
N ILE A 99 -1.65 -11.54 -1.87
CA ILE A 99 -2.09 -10.99 -3.17
C ILE A 99 -1.91 -9.47 -3.19
N GLY A 100 -2.28 -8.78 -2.11
CA GLY A 100 -2.04 -7.33 -1.96
C GLY A 100 -0.57 -6.96 -2.06
N PHE A 101 0.32 -7.76 -1.48
CA PHE A 101 1.76 -7.60 -1.59
C PHE A 101 2.27 -7.73 -3.03
N LEU A 102 1.79 -8.72 -3.78
CA LEU A 102 2.13 -8.87 -5.20
C LEU A 102 1.69 -7.63 -6.01
N ILE A 103 0.50 -7.10 -5.74
CA ILE A 103 0.01 -5.87 -6.38
C ILE A 103 0.94 -4.70 -6.06
N VAL A 104 1.35 -4.52 -4.80
CA VAL A 104 2.31 -3.48 -4.39
C VAL A 104 3.66 -3.63 -5.10
N CYS A 105 4.16 -4.86 -5.25
CA CYS A 105 5.38 -5.14 -6.01
C CYS A 105 5.25 -4.74 -7.49
N VAL A 106 4.11 -5.02 -8.13
CA VAL A 106 3.83 -4.59 -9.51
C VAL A 106 3.75 -3.07 -9.62
N ILE A 107 3.03 -2.41 -8.70
CA ILE A 107 2.91 -0.94 -8.67
C ILE A 107 4.29 -0.30 -8.52
N SER A 108 5.13 -0.78 -7.58
CA SER A 108 6.49 -0.25 -7.44
C SER A 108 7.36 -0.51 -8.67
N PHE A 109 7.25 -1.68 -9.30
CA PHE A 109 7.96 -1.97 -10.54
C PHE A 109 7.56 -1.00 -11.68
N ILE A 110 6.26 -0.76 -11.86
CA ILE A 110 5.75 0.20 -12.86
C ILE A 110 6.23 1.61 -12.53
N ALA A 111 6.16 2.02 -11.25
CA ALA A 111 6.62 3.33 -10.81
C ALA A 111 8.14 3.54 -11.03
N ARG A 112 8.95 2.47 -10.90
CA ARG A 112 10.39 2.49 -11.25
C ARG A 112 10.59 2.64 -12.75
N LYS A 113 9.89 1.84 -13.56
CA LYS A 113 10.02 1.84 -15.03
C LYS A 113 9.57 3.14 -15.67
N THR A 114 8.56 3.79 -15.11
CA THR A 114 8.01 5.07 -15.57
C THR A 114 8.78 6.29 -15.06
N LYS A 115 9.89 6.10 -14.32
CA LYS A 115 10.68 7.15 -13.65
C LYS A 115 9.90 8.01 -12.64
N LEU A 116 8.68 7.63 -12.24
CA LEU A 116 7.94 8.29 -11.17
C LEU A 116 8.72 8.30 -9.83
N LEU A 117 9.65 7.35 -9.65
CA LEU A 117 10.48 7.20 -8.46
C LEU A 117 11.91 7.73 -8.60
N ALA A 118 12.42 7.92 -9.83
CA ALA A 118 13.78 8.44 -10.06
C ALA A 118 13.96 9.87 -9.51
N GLU A 119 12.88 10.64 -9.40
CA GLU A 119 12.87 11.96 -8.76
C GLU A 119 12.85 11.90 -7.23
N VAL A 120 12.35 10.81 -6.64
CA VAL A 120 12.28 10.63 -5.18
C VAL A 120 13.65 10.16 -4.65
N ASP A 121 14.27 9.18 -5.31
CA ASP A 121 15.56 8.60 -4.89
C ASP A 121 16.75 9.55 -5.14
N ALA A 122 16.74 10.32 -6.24
CA ALA A 122 17.79 11.32 -6.51
C ALA A 122 17.79 12.46 -5.46
N SER A 123 16.63 12.80 -4.91
CA SER A 123 16.50 13.80 -3.84
C SER A 123 16.97 13.30 -2.48
N ALA A 124 16.88 11.99 -2.20
CA ALA A 124 17.37 11.41 -0.95
C ALA A 124 18.91 11.51 -0.87
N LYS A 125 19.60 11.12 -1.95
CA LYS A 125 21.05 11.26 -2.08
C LYS A 125 21.53 12.72 -2.08
N GLY A 126 20.77 13.65 -2.66
CA GLY A 126 21.14 15.07 -2.71
C GLY A 126 21.03 15.81 -1.36
N ASN A 127 20.15 15.36 -0.46
CA ASN A 127 20.02 15.95 0.88
C ASN A 127 21.00 15.35 1.90
N GLU A 128 21.40 14.09 1.72
CA GLU A 128 22.43 13.45 2.54
C GLU A 128 23.79 14.14 2.35
N ASN A 129 24.16 14.45 1.09
CA ASN A 129 25.40 15.16 0.77
C ASN A 129 25.39 16.68 1.09
N ARG A 130 24.26 17.24 1.52
CA ARG A 130 24.17 18.64 2.00
C ARG A 130 24.14 18.75 3.52
N SER A 131 24.07 17.62 4.22
CA SER A 131 23.99 17.53 5.67
C SER A 131 25.28 16.99 6.30
N SER A 132 26.32 16.77 5.50
CA SER A 132 27.69 16.47 5.93
C SER A 132 28.63 17.60 5.51
#